data_AF-A0A3M2R913-F1
#
_entry.id   AF-A0A3M2R913-F1
#
_cell.length_a   1.000
_cell.length_b   1.000
_cell.length_c   1.000
_cell.angle_alpha   90.00
_cell.angle_beta   90.00
_cell.angle_gamma   90.00
#
_symmetry.space_group_name_H-M   'P 1'
#
loop_
_entity.id
_entity.type
_entity.pdbx_description
1 polymer ?
#
loop_
_entity_poly.entity_id
_entity_poly.type
_entity_poly.pdbx_seq_one_letter_code
_entity_poly.pdbx_strand_id
1 'polypeptide(L)'
;MTKHFYRAVLRDGYNQLRYGRCAPKYAEKVYVRARDCRAYLRSSMVESFFSVRVRQGSGLVVNAWPEAELIPVDEHPKVGYCKQHWLGGSTWHQSGAYDYLMARIEASDSGSFDECRNLADVKRRYQNLDALFLTLQSEGGFKSQKEIHPDNFREVGGIQFHFGPDGVPVFSGAGAHRFAIAQILDLVIPAQVGIVHQSAIPHMQRYRRG
;
A
#
# COMPACT_ATOMS: atom_id res chain seq x y z
N MET A 1 -22.92 1.21 -12.17
CA MET A 1 -22.55 0.61 -10.86
C MET A 1 -21.18 -0.07 -11.02
N THR A 2 -20.17 0.27 -10.22
CA THR A 2 -18.76 -0.11 -10.51
C THR A 2 -18.43 -1.53 -10.06
N LYS A 3 -17.41 -2.18 -10.66
CA LYS A 3 -16.89 -3.50 -10.22
C LYS A 3 -16.55 -3.57 -8.73
N HIS A 4 -16.14 -2.44 -8.14
CA HIS A 4 -15.79 -2.32 -6.73
C HIS A 4 -17.02 -2.42 -5.82
N PHE A 5 -18.16 -1.89 -6.26
CA PHE A 5 -19.41 -1.97 -5.53
C PHE A 5 -19.86 -3.42 -5.35
N TYR A 6 -19.91 -4.22 -6.43
CA TYR A 6 -20.32 -5.63 -6.35
C TYR A 6 -19.40 -6.46 -5.45
N ARG A 7 -18.08 -6.26 -5.56
CA ARG A 7 -17.11 -6.91 -4.66
C ARG A 7 -17.34 -6.52 -3.20
N ALA A 8 -17.64 -5.25 -2.94
CA ALA A 8 -17.91 -4.78 -1.60
C ALA A 8 -19.18 -5.38 -1.00
N VAL A 9 -20.29 -5.44 -1.75
CA VAL A 9 -21.54 -6.04 -1.29
C VAL A 9 -21.31 -7.48 -0.83
N LEU A 10 -20.65 -8.28 -1.67
CA LEU A 10 -20.35 -9.69 -1.36
C LEU A 10 -19.39 -9.82 -0.17
N ARG A 11 -18.26 -9.08 -0.19
CA ARG A 11 -17.23 -9.17 0.84
C ARG A 11 -17.74 -8.69 2.19
N ASP A 12 -18.40 -7.54 2.23
CA ASP A 12 -18.86 -6.91 3.47
C ASP A 12 -19.97 -7.75 4.11
N GLY A 13 -20.93 -8.22 3.31
CA GLY A 13 -22.03 -9.06 3.79
C GLY A 13 -21.52 -10.37 4.39
N TYR A 14 -20.63 -11.07 3.68
CA TYR A 14 -20.00 -12.29 4.18
C TYR A 14 -19.21 -12.04 5.48
N ASN A 15 -18.39 -11.00 5.50
CA ASN A 15 -17.58 -10.67 6.66
C ASN A 15 -18.42 -10.31 7.89
N GLN A 16 -19.48 -9.52 7.71
CA GLN A 16 -20.36 -9.13 8.81
C GLN A 16 -21.13 -10.32 9.38
N LEU A 17 -21.60 -11.23 8.51
CA LEU A 17 -22.29 -12.44 8.94
C LEU A 17 -21.36 -13.37 9.72
N ARG A 18 -20.13 -13.56 9.25
CA ARG A 18 -19.19 -14.54 9.82
C ARG A 18 -18.39 -14.03 11.02
N TYR A 19 -17.95 -12.77 10.98
CA TYR A 19 -17.02 -12.19 11.96
C TYR A 19 -17.61 -11.01 12.74
N GLY A 20 -18.91 -10.72 12.54
CA GLY A 20 -19.64 -9.71 13.28
C GLY A 20 -19.50 -8.29 12.72
N ARG A 21 -20.18 -7.34 13.38
CA ARG A 21 -20.34 -5.95 12.91
C ARG A 21 -19.04 -5.16 12.77
N CYS A 22 -18.00 -5.58 13.49
CA CYS A 22 -16.68 -4.96 13.48
C CYS A 22 -15.75 -5.49 12.38
N ALA A 23 -16.20 -6.50 11.60
CA ALA A 23 -15.40 -7.10 10.55
C ALA A 23 -14.93 -6.07 9.50
N PRO A 24 -13.74 -6.28 8.89
CA PRO A 24 -13.21 -5.36 7.91
C PRO A 24 -14.08 -5.32 6.65
N LYS A 25 -14.14 -4.16 6.00
CA LYS A 25 -14.88 -3.97 4.74
C LYS A 25 -13.93 -3.90 3.55
N TYR A 26 -14.42 -4.27 2.37
CA TYR A 26 -13.68 -4.10 1.12
C TYR A 26 -13.32 -2.63 0.90
N ALA A 27 -12.05 -2.36 0.64
CA ALA A 27 -11.49 -1.01 0.47
C ALA A 27 -11.83 -0.03 1.61
N GLU A 28 -12.06 -0.54 2.82
CA GLU A 28 -12.25 0.28 4.01
C GLU A 28 -11.09 1.26 4.19
N LYS A 29 -11.42 2.51 4.54
CA LYS A 29 -10.43 3.52 4.91
C LYS A 29 -10.07 3.34 6.38
N VAL A 30 -8.77 3.33 6.65
CA VAL A 30 -8.17 3.33 7.98
C VAL A 30 -7.02 4.33 8.01
N TYR A 31 -6.60 4.75 9.18
CA TYR A 31 -5.47 5.64 9.42
C TYR A 31 -4.33 4.84 10.03
N VAL A 32 -3.20 4.75 9.32
CA VAL A 32 -2.02 3.99 9.74
C VAL A 32 -0.86 4.95 9.86
N ARG A 33 -0.21 4.99 11.03
CA ARG A 33 1.05 5.73 11.17
C ARG A 33 2.16 4.94 10.48
N ALA A 34 2.86 5.57 9.56
CA ALA A 34 3.82 4.88 8.70
C ALA A 34 4.93 4.16 9.48
N ARG A 35 5.40 4.74 10.60
CA ARG A 35 6.43 4.14 11.47
C ARG A 35 5.98 2.87 12.19
N ASP A 36 4.68 2.63 12.33
CA ASP A 36 4.17 1.44 13.02
C ASP A 36 4.26 0.20 12.11
N CYS A 37 4.45 0.41 10.80
CA CYS A 37 4.65 -0.66 9.83
C CYS A 37 6.14 -0.93 9.60
N ARG A 38 6.62 -2.10 10.07
CA ARG A 38 8.03 -2.50 10.01
C ARG A 38 8.34 -3.58 8.98
N ALA A 39 7.31 -4.25 8.47
CA ALA A 39 7.45 -5.36 7.54
C ALA A 39 6.46 -5.26 6.37
N TYR A 40 6.76 -6.00 5.30
CA TYR A 40 5.89 -6.16 4.15
C TYR A 40 5.83 -7.63 3.69
N LEU A 41 4.78 -7.96 2.94
CA LEU A 41 4.69 -9.22 2.21
C LEU A 41 4.89 -8.97 0.71
N ARG A 42 5.70 -9.81 0.07
CA ARG A 42 5.87 -9.78 -1.40
C ARG A 42 4.56 -10.12 -2.09
N SER A 43 4.28 -9.48 -3.22
CA SER A 43 3.09 -9.77 -4.02
C SER A 43 2.98 -11.25 -4.42
N SER A 44 4.11 -11.89 -4.74
CA SER A 44 4.17 -13.32 -5.08
C SER A 44 3.78 -14.21 -3.90
N MET A 45 4.18 -13.82 -2.68
CA MET A 45 3.81 -14.53 -1.46
C MET A 45 2.33 -14.37 -1.14
N VAL A 46 1.78 -13.17 -1.36
CA VAL A 46 0.34 -12.93 -1.20
C VAL A 46 -0.47 -13.80 -2.16
N GLU A 47 -0.01 -13.92 -3.41
CA GLU A 47 -0.66 -14.75 -4.43
C GLU A 47 -0.55 -16.25 -4.12
N SER A 48 0.63 -16.74 -3.72
CA SER A 48 0.82 -18.16 -3.42
C SER A 48 0.07 -18.61 -2.16
N PHE A 49 0.11 -17.82 -1.09
CA PHE A 49 -0.40 -18.24 0.22
C PHE A 49 -1.88 -17.95 0.41
N PHE A 50 -2.38 -16.83 -0.10
CA PHE A 50 -3.79 -16.45 0.04
C PHE A 50 -4.62 -16.68 -1.22
N SER A 51 -4.00 -17.14 -2.31
CA SER A 51 -4.65 -17.36 -3.61
C SER A 51 -5.40 -16.14 -4.14
N VAL A 52 -4.89 -14.94 -3.82
CA VAL A 52 -5.46 -13.65 -4.26
C VAL A 52 -4.36 -12.69 -4.65
N ARG A 53 -4.64 -11.82 -5.63
CA ARG A 53 -3.76 -10.68 -5.91
C ARG A 53 -3.86 -9.65 -4.78
N VAL A 54 -2.77 -8.94 -4.51
CA VAL A 54 -2.64 -7.91 -3.45
C VAL A 54 -3.88 -7.02 -3.30
N ARG A 55 -4.27 -6.30 -4.37
CA ARG A 55 -5.43 -5.39 -4.35
C ARG A 55 -6.78 -6.11 -4.19
N GLN A 56 -6.87 -7.37 -4.61
CA GLN A 56 -8.08 -8.19 -4.52
C GLN A 56 -8.28 -8.79 -3.12
N GLY A 57 -7.20 -8.95 -2.34
CA GLY A 57 -7.24 -9.37 -0.94
C GLY A 57 -7.84 -8.34 0.02
N SER A 58 -8.30 -7.19 -0.47
CA SER A 58 -8.92 -6.16 0.37
C SER A 58 -10.14 -6.67 1.13
N GLY A 59 -10.13 -6.51 2.45
CA GLY A 59 -11.16 -7.00 3.36
C GLY A 59 -11.19 -8.53 3.52
N LEU A 60 -10.27 -9.29 2.92
CA LEU A 60 -10.23 -10.74 3.11
C LEU A 60 -9.82 -11.05 4.55
N VAL A 61 -10.62 -11.85 5.26
CA VAL A 61 -10.28 -12.35 6.60
C VAL A 61 -9.67 -13.73 6.48
N VAL A 62 -8.54 -13.96 7.16
CA VAL A 62 -7.77 -15.22 7.13
C VAL A 62 -7.45 -15.69 8.55
N ASN A 63 -7.24 -17.00 8.70
CA ASN A 63 -6.88 -17.62 9.99
C ASN A 63 -5.42 -18.08 10.05
N ALA A 64 -4.77 -18.20 8.89
CA ALA A 64 -3.35 -18.52 8.80
C ALA A 64 -2.59 -17.28 8.34
N TRP A 65 -1.41 -17.07 8.90
CA TRP A 65 -0.54 -15.95 8.58
C TRP A 65 0.89 -16.42 8.30
N PRO A 66 1.53 -15.95 7.23
CA PRO A 66 2.88 -16.39 6.89
C PRO A 66 3.95 -15.56 7.60
N GLU A 67 4.09 -15.75 8.92
CA GLU A 67 5.04 -14.95 9.74
C GLU A 67 6.49 -15.05 9.26
N ALA A 68 6.94 -16.25 8.88
CA ALA A 68 8.30 -16.52 8.41
C ALA A 68 8.65 -15.82 7.08
N GLU A 69 7.65 -15.28 6.37
CA GLU A 69 7.80 -14.64 5.06
C GLU A 69 7.69 -13.11 5.13
N LEU A 70 7.56 -12.56 6.34
CA LEU A 70 7.62 -11.13 6.57
C LEU A 70 9.03 -10.61 6.32
N ILE A 71 9.14 -9.60 5.46
CA ILE A 71 10.42 -8.97 5.11
C ILE A 71 10.45 -7.57 5.73
N PRO A 72 11.59 -7.13 6.30
CA PRO A 72 11.77 -5.74 6.70
C PRO A 72 11.40 -4.78 5.58
N VAL A 73 10.63 -3.75 5.92
CA VAL A 73 10.09 -2.83 4.90
C VAL A 73 11.16 -2.02 4.17
N ASP A 74 12.34 -1.90 4.77
CA ASP A 74 13.51 -1.23 4.22
C ASP A 74 14.16 -2.02 3.07
N GLU A 75 13.93 -3.33 3.01
CA GLU A 75 14.37 -4.17 1.90
C GLU A 75 13.43 -4.08 0.68
N HIS A 76 12.27 -3.42 0.80
CA HIS A 76 11.43 -3.19 -0.36
C HIS A 76 12.16 -2.25 -1.34
N PRO A 77 12.43 -2.66 -2.61
CA PRO A 77 13.30 -1.90 -3.51
C PRO A 77 12.90 -0.44 -3.66
N LYS A 78 11.59 -0.19 -3.81
CA LYS A 78 11.06 1.17 -3.93
C LYS A 78 11.16 2.01 -2.67
N VAL A 79 11.16 1.39 -1.49
CA VAL A 79 11.36 2.11 -0.23
C VAL A 79 12.84 2.42 -0.05
N GLY A 80 13.71 1.44 -0.33
CA GLY A 80 15.15 1.58 -0.25
C GLY A 80 15.69 2.74 -1.08
N TYR A 81 15.38 2.80 -2.38
CA TYR A 81 15.87 3.91 -3.22
C TYR A 81 15.28 5.27 -2.84
N CYS A 82 14.05 5.32 -2.28
CA CYS A 82 13.46 6.57 -1.82
C CYS A 82 14.19 7.10 -0.58
N LYS A 83 14.56 6.22 0.34
CA LYS A 83 15.38 6.60 1.51
C LYS A 83 16.76 7.08 1.09
N GLN A 84 17.42 6.36 0.18
CA GLN A 84 18.73 6.79 -0.33
C GLN A 84 18.66 8.17 -1.01
N HIS A 85 17.58 8.45 -1.75
CA HIS A 85 17.40 9.74 -2.40
C HIS A 85 17.08 10.86 -1.40
N TRP A 86 15.97 10.76 -0.67
CA TRP A 86 15.48 11.86 0.17
C TRP A 86 16.21 12.00 1.52
N LEU A 87 16.73 10.91 2.10
CA LEU A 87 17.53 10.98 3.34
C LEU A 87 19.04 10.99 3.05
N GLY A 88 19.49 10.22 2.06
CA GLY A 88 20.91 10.08 1.73
C GLY A 88 21.47 11.13 0.77
N GLY A 89 20.61 11.89 0.09
CA GLY A 89 21.01 12.94 -0.86
C GLY A 89 21.51 12.42 -2.22
N SER A 90 21.44 11.12 -2.48
CA SER A 90 21.75 10.52 -3.79
C SER A 90 20.78 11.02 -4.84
N THR A 91 21.19 11.18 -6.11
CA THR A 91 20.21 11.36 -7.20
C THR A 91 19.38 10.08 -7.42
N TRP A 92 18.21 10.17 -8.07
CA TRP A 92 17.39 9.00 -8.41
C TRP A 92 18.12 7.93 -9.24
N HIS A 93 19.10 8.34 -10.04
CA HIS A 93 19.95 7.41 -10.79
C HIS A 93 20.91 6.68 -9.84
N GLN A 94 21.64 7.43 -9.00
CA GLN A 94 22.58 6.86 -8.03
C GLN A 94 21.91 5.96 -6.97
N SER A 95 20.64 6.23 -6.64
CA SER A 95 19.87 5.37 -5.74
C SER A 95 19.35 4.09 -6.41
N GLY A 96 19.66 3.87 -7.70
CA GLY A 96 19.20 2.71 -8.47
C GLY A 96 17.73 2.74 -8.90
N ALA A 97 17.04 3.88 -8.73
CA ALA A 97 15.60 3.97 -9.01
C ALA A 97 15.30 3.94 -10.51
N TYR A 98 16.19 4.52 -11.33
CA TYR A 98 16.08 4.48 -12.79
C TYR A 98 16.35 3.07 -13.31
N ASP A 99 17.45 2.44 -12.89
CA ASP A 99 17.83 1.09 -13.30
C ASP A 99 16.75 0.07 -12.94
N TYR A 100 16.23 0.15 -11.71
CA TYR A 100 15.11 -0.68 -11.27
C TYR A 100 13.92 -0.58 -12.21
N LEU A 101 13.51 0.64 -12.58
CA LEU A 101 12.31 0.84 -13.39
C LEU A 101 12.54 0.46 -14.85
N MET A 102 13.72 0.76 -15.41
CA MET A 102 14.09 0.36 -16.76
C MET A 102 14.15 -1.17 -16.91
N ALA A 103 14.76 -1.88 -15.95
CA ALA A 103 14.78 -3.34 -15.97
C ALA A 103 13.37 -3.96 -15.90
N ARG A 104 12.44 -3.34 -15.16
CA ARG A 104 11.03 -3.77 -15.11
C ARG A 104 10.25 -3.51 -16.39
N ILE A 105 10.57 -2.42 -17.09
CA ILE A 105 9.98 -2.09 -18.39
C ILE A 105 10.45 -3.12 -19.43
N GLU A 106 11.74 -3.41 -19.47
CA GLU A 106 12.35 -4.38 -20.38
C GLU A 106 11.80 -5.80 -20.15
N ALA A 107 11.63 -6.20 -18.89
CA ALA A 107 11.06 -7.50 -18.54
C ALA A 107 9.53 -7.60 -18.69
N SER A 108 8.83 -6.53 -19.10
CA SER A 108 7.37 -6.54 -19.27
C SER A 108 6.98 -6.91 -20.69
N ASP A 109 6.04 -7.85 -20.84
CA ASP A 109 5.44 -8.20 -22.14
C ASP A 109 4.85 -6.99 -22.90
N SER A 110 4.43 -5.96 -22.16
CA SER A 110 3.84 -4.75 -22.73
C SER A 110 4.87 -3.66 -23.07
N GLY A 111 6.14 -3.86 -22.72
CA GLY A 111 7.17 -2.81 -22.75
C GLY A 111 6.81 -1.62 -21.86
N SER A 112 6.03 -1.85 -20.80
CA SER A 112 5.59 -0.78 -19.90
C SER A 112 5.46 -1.27 -18.46
N PHE A 113 5.86 -0.43 -17.50
CA PHE A 113 5.72 -0.71 -16.09
C PHE A 113 5.53 0.59 -15.31
N ASP A 114 4.64 0.60 -14.32
CA ASP A 114 4.35 1.80 -13.51
C ASP A 114 3.98 3.05 -14.37
N GLU A 115 3.36 2.82 -15.53
CA GLU A 115 3.00 3.83 -16.55
C GLU A 115 4.19 4.48 -17.27
N CYS A 116 5.38 3.89 -17.18
CA CYS A 116 6.57 4.30 -17.91
C CYS A 116 6.89 3.31 -19.04
N ARG A 117 7.38 3.81 -20.18
CA ARG A 117 7.83 2.99 -21.32
C ARG A 117 9.29 3.24 -21.70
N ASN A 118 9.89 4.32 -21.22
CA ASN A 118 11.24 4.73 -21.57
C ASN A 118 11.85 5.62 -20.47
N LEU A 119 13.14 5.94 -20.60
CA LEU A 119 13.88 6.74 -19.63
C LEU A 119 13.30 8.14 -19.41
N ALA A 120 12.72 8.77 -20.43
CA ALA A 120 12.11 10.09 -20.28
C ALA A 120 10.86 10.04 -19.38
N ASP A 121 10.02 9.02 -19.54
CA ASP A 121 8.88 8.77 -18.66
C ASP A 121 9.34 8.49 -17.22
N VAL A 122 10.40 7.70 -17.06
CA VAL A 122 11.02 7.39 -15.76
C VAL A 122 11.48 8.66 -15.07
N LYS A 123 12.25 9.51 -15.74
CA LYS A 123 12.71 10.79 -15.18
C LYS A 123 11.54 11.68 -14.76
N ARG A 124 10.53 11.82 -15.62
CA ARG A 124 9.33 12.62 -15.33
C ARG A 124 8.55 12.08 -14.13
N ARG A 125 8.41 10.75 -14.02
CA ARG A 125 7.78 10.10 -12.86
C ARG A 125 8.50 10.46 -11.56
N TYR A 126 9.82 10.40 -11.52
CA TYR A 126 10.59 10.69 -10.32
C TYR A 126 10.62 12.19 -9.97
N GLN A 127 10.64 13.08 -10.96
CA GLN A 127 10.42 14.52 -10.72
C GLN A 127 9.06 14.81 -10.06
N ASN A 128 8.00 14.12 -10.51
CA ASN A 128 6.69 14.23 -9.88
C ASN A 128 6.68 13.70 -8.44
N LEU A 129 7.51 12.70 -8.12
CA LEU A 129 7.66 12.18 -6.76
C LEU A 129 8.36 13.18 -5.84
N ASP A 130 9.36 13.91 -6.33
CA ASP A 130 10.01 14.99 -5.56
C ASP A 130 9.03 16.12 -5.27
N ALA A 131 8.25 16.54 -6.27
CA ALA A 131 7.20 17.52 -6.07
C ALA A 131 6.18 17.06 -5.01
N LEU A 132 5.75 15.80 -5.08
CA LEU A 132 4.84 15.23 -4.07
C LEU A 132 5.47 15.18 -2.68
N PHE A 133 6.76 14.80 -2.57
CA PHE A 133 7.47 14.77 -1.29
C PHE A 133 7.51 16.17 -0.65
N LEU A 134 7.89 17.19 -1.42
CA LEU A 134 7.95 18.57 -0.94
C LEU A 134 6.57 19.10 -0.52
N THR A 135 5.52 18.80 -1.29
CA THR A 135 4.15 19.14 -0.92
C THR A 135 3.73 18.49 0.39
N LEU A 136 4.01 17.19 0.57
CA LEU A 136 3.63 16.50 1.81
C LEU A 136 4.47 16.92 3.01
N GLN A 137 5.73 17.30 2.78
CA GLN A 137 6.59 17.87 3.80
C GLN A 137 6.06 19.22 4.30
N SER A 138 5.49 20.04 3.42
CA SER A 138 4.92 21.35 3.80
C SER A 138 3.49 21.25 4.35
N GLU A 139 2.64 20.40 3.77
CA GLU A 139 1.23 20.25 4.17
C GLU A 139 1.05 19.35 5.41
N GLY A 140 2.02 18.47 5.70
CA GLY A 140 2.01 17.63 6.91
C GLY A 140 1.02 16.46 6.89
N GLY A 141 0.46 16.08 5.74
CA GLY A 141 -0.48 14.97 5.69
C GLY A 141 -0.93 14.56 4.29
N PHE A 142 -1.40 13.31 4.18
CA PHE A 142 -2.02 12.79 2.96
C PHE A 142 -3.51 13.05 2.93
N LYS A 143 -4.02 13.44 1.76
CA LYS A 143 -5.45 13.40 1.44
C LYS A 143 -5.90 11.95 1.21
N SER A 144 -7.09 11.59 1.69
CA SER A 144 -7.75 10.33 1.34
C SER A 144 -8.17 10.32 -0.12
N GLN A 145 -8.41 9.13 -0.67
CA GLN A 145 -8.82 9.01 -2.08
C GLN A 145 -10.13 9.75 -2.38
N LYS A 146 -11.04 9.87 -1.41
CA LYS A 146 -12.27 10.66 -1.56
C LYS A 146 -12.02 12.17 -1.62
N GLU A 147 -11.03 12.66 -0.90
CA GLU A 147 -10.66 14.09 -0.92
C GLU A 147 -9.96 14.46 -2.24
N ILE A 148 -9.29 13.49 -2.87
CA ILE A 148 -8.66 13.68 -4.19
C ILE A 148 -9.70 13.50 -5.32
N HIS A 149 -10.54 12.47 -5.20
CA HIS A 149 -11.57 12.10 -6.17
C HIS A 149 -12.90 11.86 -5.44
N PRO A 150 -13.84 12.84 -5.44
CA PRO A 150 -15.09 12.74 -4.67
C PRO A 150 -15.91 11.47 -4.95
N ASP A 151 -15.88 10.96 -6.18
CA ASP A 151 -16.58 9.75 -6.61
C ASP A 151 -15.83 8.44 -6.28
N ASN A 152 -14.68 8.51 -5.59
CA ASN A 152 -13.90 7.32 -5.29
C ASN A 152 -14.65 6.36 -4.38
N PHE A 153 -14.63 5.08 -4.75
CA PHE A 153 -15.21 4.04 -3.93
C PHE A 153 -14.32 3.79 -2.70
N ARG A 154 -14.71 4.37 -1.57
CA ARG A 154 -13.96 4.28 -0.29
C ARG A 154 -12.48 4.65 -0.52
N GLU A 155 -11.54 3.79 -0.11
CA GLU A 155 -10.10 4.04 -0.26
C GLU A 155 -9.45 3.21 -1.39
N VAL A 156 -10.24 2.78 -2.40
CA VAL A 156 -9.68 2.09 -3.58
C VAL A 156 -8.58 2.94 -4.20
N GLY A 157 -7.39 2.34 -4.40
CA GLY A 157 -6.24 3.03 -5.00
C GLY A 157 -5.30 3.69 -3.99
N GLY A 158 -5.70 3.75 -2.70
CA GLY A 158 -4.85 4.23 -1.61
C GLY A 158 -3.61 3.35 -1.35
N ILE A 159 -2.81 3.73 -0.37
CA ILE A 159 -1.76 2.84 0.17
C ILE A 159 -2.46 1.68 0.87
N GLN A 160 -2.03 0.44 0.65
CA GLN A 160 -2.72 -0.71 1.25
C GLN A 160 -1.85 -1.38 2.33
N PHE A 161 -2.49 -1.68 3.46
CA PHE A 161 -1.89 -2.45 4.54
C PHE A 161 -2.70 -3.71 4.79
N HIS A 162 -2.00 -4.82 4.93
CA HIS A 162 -2.55 -6.00 5.56
C HIS A 162 -2.45 -5.84 7.09
N PHE A 163 -3.25 -6.58 7.83
CA PHE A 163 -3.25 -6.58 9.28
C PHE A 163 -3.01 -8.01 9.74
N GLY A 164 -1.79 -8.29 10.21
CA GLY A 164 -1.41 -9.60 10.73
C GLY A 164 -2.01 -9.88 12.11
N PRO A 165 -1.55 -10.95 12.79
CA PRO A 165 -1.96 -11.26 14.15
C PRO A 165 -1.92 -10.02 15.06
N ASP A 166 -2.95 -9.90 15.90
CA ASP A 166 -3.14 -8.83 16.89
C ASP A 166 -3.17 -7.42 16.28
N GLY A 167 -3.45 -7.34 14.98
CA GLY A 167 -3.63 -6.10 14.24
C GLY A 167 -2.33 -5.36 13.96
N VAL A 168 -1.19 -6.05 13.87
CA VAL A 168 0.08 -5.48 13.42
C VAL A 168 -0.03 -5.09 11.94
N PRO A 169 0.26 -3.83 11.55
CA PRO A 169 0.16 -3.40 10.17
C PRO A 169 1.35 -3.91 9.35
N VAL A 170 1.05 -4.54 8.22
CA VAL A 170 2.04 -5.10 7.28
C VAL A 170 1.82 -4.45 5.92
N PHE A 171 2.86 -3.85 5.35
CA PHE A 171 2.76 -3.17 4.07
C PHE A 171 2.52 -4.17 2.94
N SER A 172 1.63 -3.85 2.00
CA SER A 172 1.28 -4.79 0.92
C SER A 172 2.13 -4.65 -0.35
N GLY A 173 3.02 -3.65 -0.41
CA GLY A 173 3.70 -3.25 -1.64
C GLY A 173 2.89 -2.26 -2.50
N ALA A 174 1.58 -2.13 -2.26
CA ALA A 174 0.73 -1.25 -3.07
C ALA A 174 0.80 0.20 -2.58
N GLY A 175 1.29 1.11 -3.43
CA GLY A 175 1.51 2.51 -3.09
C GLY A 175 2.89 2.80 -2.51
N ALA A 176 3.90 1.99 -2.84
CA ALA A 176 5.24 2.03 -2.22
C ALA A 176 5.91 3.41 -2.15
N HIS A 177 5.84 4.25 -3.21
CA HIS A 177 6.41 5.59 -3.14
C HIS A 177 5.73 6.46 -2.07
N ARG A 178 4.39 6.47 -2.06
CA ARG A 178 3.61 7.22 -1.04
C ARG A 178 3.89 6.69 0.36
N PHE A 179 4.10 5.38 0.50
CA PHE A 179 4.46 4.77 1.77
C PHE A 179 5.87 5.19 2.22
N ALA A 180 6.84 5.21 1.31
CA ALA A 180 8.19 5.66 1.61
C ALA A 180 8.22 7.13 2.05
N ILE A 181 7.49 8.01 1.34
CA ILE A 181 7.33 9.42 1.75
C ILE A 181 6.75 9.49 3.18
N ALA A 182 5.67 8.76 3.43
CA ALA A 182 5.03 8.75 4.74
C ALA A 182 5.95 8.24 5.86
N GLN A 183 6.78 7.22 5.59
CA GLN A 183 7.75 6.75 6.57
C GLN A 183 8.83 7.78 6.88
N ILE A 184 9.36 8.43 5.84
CA ILE A 184 10.43 9.43 5.98
C ILE A 184 9.94 10.66 6.76
N LEU A 185 8.70 11.07 6.53
CA LEU A 185 8.08 12.23 7.16
C LEU A 185 7.30 11.90 8.45
N ASP A 186 7.35 10.65 8.93
CA ASP A 186 6.56 10.11 10.06
C ASP A 186 5.06 10.48 10.03
N LEU A 187 4.44 10.34 8.86
CA LEU A 187 3.05 10.73 8.64
C LEU A 187 2.04 9.62 9.00
N VAL A 188 0.83 10.06 9.35
CA VAL A 188 -0.36 9.22 9.40
C VAL A 188 -1.02 9.19 8.02
N ILE A 189 -1.37 7.99 7.55
CA ILE A 189 -1.80 7.74 6.18
C ILE A 189 -3.28 7.31 6.17
N PRO A 190 -4.17 7.96 5.39
CA PRO A 190 -5.42 7.35 4.98
C PRO A 190 -5.13 6.19 4.01
N ALA A 191 -5.42 4.98 4.46
CA ALA A 191 -5.01 3.75 3.84
C ALA A 191 -6.17 2.79 3.60
N GLN A 192 -6.01 1.96 2.58
CA GLN A 192 -6.93 0.91 2.20
C GLN A 192 -6.65 -0.36 3.01
N VAL A 193 -7.68 -0.93 3.62
CA VAL A 193 -7.57 -2.26 4.27
C VAL A 193 -7.27 -3.34 3.23
N GLY A 194 -6.25 -4.14 3.49
CA GLY A 194 -5.85 -5.33 2.75
C GLY A 194 -6.43 -6.62 3.36
N ILE A 195 -5.61 -7.67 3.43
CA ILE A 195 -5.92 -8.93 4.12
C ILE A 195 -5.82 -8.71 5.63
N VAL A 196 -6.72 -9.34 6.39
CA VAL A 196 -6.85 -9.16 7.84
C VAL A 196 -6.84 -10.53 8.52
N HIS A 197 -5.89 -10.76 9.40
CA HIS A 197 -5.92 -11.94 10.26
C HIS A 197 -7.14 -11.88 11.19
N GLN A 198 -7.80 -13.00 11.48
CA GLN A 198 -9.00 -13.00 12.31
C GLN A 198 -8.76 -12.37 13.69
N SER A 199 -7.60 -12.61 14.31
CA SER A 199 -7.27 -11.98 15.60
C SER A 199 -7.05 -10.47 15.51
N ALA A 200 -6.85 -9.89 14.32
CA ALA A 200 -6.72 -8.45 14.15
C ALA A 200 -8.05 -7.68 14.31
N ILE A 201 -9.19 -8.35 14.11
CA ILE A 201 -10.50 -7.70 14.02
C ILE A 201 -10.83 -6.83 15.25
N PRO A 202 -10.63 -7.28 16.51
CA PRO A 202 -10.87 -6.44 17.68
C PRO A 202 -9.98 -5.18 17.72
N HIS A 203 -8.77 -5.27 17.18
CA HIS A 203 -7.80 -4.19 17.20
C HIS A 203 -7.98 -3.17 16.08
N MET A 204 -8.73 -3.50 15.02
CA MET A 204 -8.96 -2.61 13.86
C MET A 204 -9.57 -1.26 14.25
N GLN A 205 -10.30 -1.20 15.37
CA GLN A 205 -10.91 0.04 15.85
C GLN A 205 -9.90 1.16 16.07
N ARG A 206 -8.65 0.84 16.44
CA ARG A 206 -7.60 1.85 16.64
C ARG A 206 -7.19 2.57 15.36
N TYR A 207 -7.35 1.92 14.21
CA TYR A 207 -7.03 2.50 12.90
C TYR A 207 -8.24 3.16 12.24
N ARG A 208 -9.46 2.91 12.74
CA ARG A 208 -10.68 3.56 12.21
C ARG A 208 -10.85 4.99 12.70
N ARG A 209 -10.25 5.28 13.86
CA ARG A 209 -10.20 6.62 14.47
C ARG A 209 -8.92 7.27 13.93
N GLY A 210 -9.10 8.25 13.03
CA GLY A 210 -8.00 9.08 12.54
C GLY A 210 -7.51 10.04 13.60
#